data_AF-A0A7C7KS29-F1
#
_entry.id   AF-A0A7C7KS29-F1
#
_cell.length_a   1.000
_cell.length_b   1.000
_cell.length_c   1.000
_cell.angle_alpha   90.00
_cell.angle_beta   90.00
_cell.angle_gamma   90.00
#
_symmetry.space_group_name_H-M   'P 1'
#
loop_
_entity.id
_entity.type
_entity.pdbx_description
1 polymer ?
#
loop_
_entity_poly.entity_id
_entity_poly.type
_entity_poly.pdbx_seq_one_letter_code
_entity_poly.pdbx_strand_id
1 'polypeptide(L)'
;MSEAEIRSLQKIKGGSYVITLPRWWVERTGVKKGQKIVVVSDPIGLRLIPQSLRKLPEVELIREDFTHIRHIRYVVFSYYMQGVNKITILSKDGFSPDERRELRRLRGELLGADIVEDTNNRISLKFITSVSEEAIHDRIARMAKFAYEVHEDTLQSMRERNLILAGEIVERIEEIMR
;
A
#
# COMPACT_ATOMS: atom_id res chain seq x y z
N MET A 1 17.24 6.90 -22.90
CA MET A 1 18.37 7.76 -22.48
C MET A 1 17.83 8.83 -21.56
N SER A 2 18.54 9.17 -20.50
CA SER A 2 18.19 10.26 -19.59
C SER A 2 18.54 11.60 -20.25
N GLU A 3 17.55 12.46 -20.47
CA GLU A 3 17.76 13.84 -20.93
C GLU A 3 18.04 14.73 -19.72
N ALA A 4 19.18 15.45 -19.75
CA ALA A 4 19.60 16.35 -18.69
C ALA A 4 19.72 17.78 -19.25
N GLU A 5 19.18 18.76 -18.53
CA GLU A 5 19.27 20.17 -18.88
C GLU A 5 19.64 20.98 -17.64
N ILE A 6 20.54 21.96 -17.79
CA ILE A 6 20.98 22.81 -16.69
C ILE A 6 20.02 23.99 -16.57
N ARG A 7 19.45 24.20 -15.38
CA ARG A 7 18.55 25.31 -15.06
C ARG A 7 19.12 26.10 -13.89
N SER A 8 18.99 27.43 -13.96
CA SER A 8 19.43 28.31 -12.87
C SER A 8 18.34 28.40 -11.80
N LEU A 9 18.76 28.32 -10.55
CA LEU A 9 17.89 28.55 -9.39
C LEU A 9 17.65 30.05 -9.22
N GLN A 10 16.39 30.46 -9.12
CA GLN A 10 16.00 31.86 -8.94
C GLN A 10 15.54 32.09 -7.51
N LYS A 11 16.11 33.07 -6.82
CA LYS A 11 15.70 33.44 -5.47
C LYS A 11 14.51 34.39 -5.52
N ILE A 12 13.48 34.11 -4.72
CA ILE A 12 12.31 35.00 -4.57
C ILE A 12 12.30 35.67 -3.19
N LYS A 13 11.54 36.76 -3.05
CA LYS A 13 11.35 37.43 -1.76
C LYS A 13 10.64 36.46 -0.80
N GLY A 14 11.21 36.25 0.38
CA GLY A 14 10.70 35.30 1.38
C GLY A 14 11.57 34.07 1.64
N GLY A 15 12.77 33.98 1.03
CA GLY A 15 13.76 32.93 1.33
C GLY A 15 13.59 31.63 0.52
N SER A 16 12.51 31.51 -0.25
CA SER A 16 12.28 30.39 -1.16
C SER A 16 12.98 30.59 -2.51
N TYR A 17 13.07 29.50 -3.26
CA TYR A 17 13.67 29.46 -4.59
C TYR A 17 12.70 28.89 -5.62
N VAL A 18 12.87 29.28 -6.88
CA VAL A 18 12.10 28.81 -8.03
C VAL A 18 13.07 28.23 -9.07
N ILE A 19 12.68 27.10 -9.66
CA ILE A 19 13.37 26.50 -10.81
C ILE A 19 12.36 26.29 -11.93
N THR A 20 12.76 26.54 -13.17
CA THR A 20 11.92 26.28 -14.34
C THR A 20 12.00 24.80 -14.72
N LEU A 21 10.84 24.19 -14.99
CA LEU A 21 10.79 22.79 -15.41
C LEU A 21 10.99 22.68 -16.93
N PRO A 22 11.72 21.66 -17.41
CA PRO A 22 11.87 21.43 -18.84
C PRO A 22 10.53 21.20 -19.53
N ARG A 23 10.34 21.81 -20.70
CA ARG A 23 9.10 21.70 -21.47
C ARG A 23 8.75 20.25 -21.82
N TRP A 24 9.73 19.47 -22.25
CA TRP A 24 9.56 18.05 -22.59
C TRP A 24 9.03 17.24 -21.40
N TRP A 25 9.47 17.56 -20.18
CA TRP A 25 9.04 16.87 -18.97
C TRP A 25 7.58 17.18 -18.66
N VAL A 26 7.20 18.46 -18.78
CA VAL A 26 5.81 18.91 -18.57
C VAL A 26 4.87 18.25 -19.57
N GLU A 27 5.24 18.21 -20.85
CA GLU A 27 4.46 17.58 -21.92
C GLU A 27 4.34 16.05 -21.72
N ARG A 28 5.46 15.38 -21.41
CA ARG A 28 5.49 13.92 -21.16
C ARG A 28 4.69 13.51 -19.93
N THR A 29 4.71 14.31 -18.87
CA THR A 29 3.97 14.02 -17.63
C THR A 29 2.52 14.51 -17.65
N GLY A 30 2.13 15.28 -18.68
CA GLY A 30 0.79 15.85 -18.81
C GLY A 30 0.43 16.88 -17.74
N VAL A 31 1.45 17.46 -17.06
CA VAL A 31 1.23 18.45 -15.99
C VAL A 31 0.71 19.75 -16.58
N LYS A 32 -0.38 20.25 -16.00
CA LYS A 32 -1.02 21.51 -16.43
C LYS A 32 -0.74 22.65 -15.44
N LYS A 33 -0.85 23.89 -15.92
CA LYS A 33 -0.77 25.09 -15.09
C LYS A 33 -1.70 24.97 -13.88
N GLY A 34 -1.17 25.27 -12.69
CA GLY A 34 -1.92 25.20 -11.42
C GLY A 34 -1.96 23.82 -10.76
N GLN A 35 -1.48 22.76 -11.43
CA GLN A 35 -1.30 21.47 -10.77
C GLN A 35 -0.11 21.50 -9.82
N LYS A 36 -0.24 20.76 -8.71
CA LYS A 36 0.79 20.68 -7.67
C LYS A 36 1.84 19.62 -8.02
N ILE A 37 3.06 19.88 -7.62
CA ILE A 37 4.20 18.97 -7.76
C ILE A 37 4.72 18.70 -6.35
N VAL A 38 4.94 17.44 -6.04
CA VAL A 38 5.59 17.00 -4.81
C VAL A 38 7.09 17.09 -5.03
N VAL A 39 7.77 17.78 -4.11
CA VAL A 39 9.23 17.87 -4.07
C VAL A 39 9.71 16.96 -2.95
N VAL A 40 10.44 15.91 -3.30
CA VAL A 40 11.04 14.97 -2.34
C VAL A 40 12.53 15.25 -2.28
N SER A 41 13.06 15.38 -1.07
CA SER A 41 14.51 15.43 -0.85
C SER A 41 15.05 14.02 -0.75
N ASP A 42 16.01 13.70 -1.61
CA ASP A 42 16.79 12.46 -1.56
C ASP A 42 18.25 12.80 -1.22
N PRO A 43 19.08 11.83 -0.81
CA PRO A 43 20.49 12.08 -0.44
C PRO A 43 21.32 12.74 -1.54
N ILE A 44 20.94 12.56 -2.81
CA ILE A 44 21.67 13.05 -3.98
C ILE A 44 21.02 14.26 -4.67
N GLY A 45 19.85 14.72 -4.22
CA GLY A 45 19.14 15.82 -4.87
C GLY A 45 17.64 15.88 -4.61
N LEU A 46 16.91 16.57 -5.49
CA LEU A 46 15.46 16.70 -5.40
C LEU A 46 14.77 15.88 -6.49
N ARG A 47 13.81 15.03 -6.11
CA ARG A 47 12.84 14.41 -7.03
C ARG A 47 11.57 15.24 -7.11
N LEU A 48 11.12 15.48 -8.34
CA LEU A 48 9.89 16.18 -8.65
C LEU A 48 8.86 15.19 -9.20
N ILE A 49 7.73 15.06 -8.50
CA ILE A 49 6.68 14.11 -8.85
C ILE A 49 5.37 14.87 -8.98
N PRO A 50 4.71 14.87 -10.16
CA PRO A 50 3.36 15.41 -10.30
C PRO A 50 2.43 14.81 -9.25
N GLN A 51 1.69 15.64 -8.51
CA GLN A 51 0.77 15.13 -7.49
C GLN A 51 -0.30 14.20 -8.10
N SER A 52 -0.66 14.42 -9.36
CA SER A 52 -1.56 13.55 -10.13
C SER A 52 -1.04 12.12 -10.28
N LEU A 53 0.28 11.95 -10.44
CA LEU A 53 0.92 10.62 -10.56
C LEU A 53 1.09 9.92 -9.21
N ARG A 54 0.94 10.65 -8.09
CA ARG A 54 0.93 10.07 -6.74
C ARG A 54 -0.45 9.57 -6.33
N LYS A 55 -1.47 9.65 -7.20
CA LYS A 55 -2.74 8.99 -6.93
C LYS A 55 -2.50 7.49 -7.03
N LEU A 56 -2.39 6.85 -5.88
CA LEU A 56 -2.49 5.41 -5.78
C LEU A 56 -3.78 4.96 -6.52
N PRO A 57 -3.73 3.84 -7.25
CA PRO A 57 -4.82 3.44 -8.12
C PRO A 57 -6.13 3.25 -7.33
N GLU A 58 -7.25 3.66 -7.91
CA GLU A 58 -8.59 3.42 -7.37
C GLU A 58 -9.34 2.49 -8.32
N VAL A 59 -10.09 1.56 -7.77
CA VAL A 59 -10.78 0.52 -8.55
C VAL A 59 -12.26 0.52 -8.21
N GLU A 60 -13.09 0.39 -9.24
CA GLU A 60 -14.52 0.13 -9.09
C GLU A 60 -14.84 -1.30 -9.50
N LEU A 61 -15.64 -1.98 -8.68
CA LEU A 61 -16.14 -3.34 -8.93
C LEU A 61 -17.66 -3.28 -9.01
N ILE A 62 -18.24 -3.92 -10.01
CA ILE A 62 -19.70 -4.03 -10.14
C ILE A 62 -20.12 -5.37 -9.55
N ARG A 63 -20.97 -5.35 -8.53
CA ARG A 63 -21.46 -6.54 -7.81
C ARG A 63 -22.02 -7.56 -8.79
N GLU A 64 -22.81 -7.12 -9.75
CA GLU A 64 -23.52 -7.98 -10.72
C GLU A 64 -22.58 -8.73 -11.68
N ASP A 65 -21.31 -8.31 -11.80
CA ASP A 65 -20.31 -9.01 -12.63
C ASP A 65 -19.81 -10.30 -11.95
N PHE A 66 -20.21 -10.55 -10.69
CA PHE A 66 -19.79 -11.70 -9.90
C PHE A 66 -20.98 -12.57 -9.51
N THR A 67 -20.83 -13.89 -9.64
CA THR A 67 -21.86 -14.84 -9.21
C THR A 67 -21.99 -14.94 -7.69
N HIS A 68 -20.88 -14.82 -6.96
CA HIS A 68 -20.86 -15.00 -5.50
C HIS A 68 -20.00 -13.92 -4.83
N ILE A 69 -20.46 -13.44 -3.66
CA ILE A 69 -19.71 -12.46 -2.85
C ILE A 69 -18.27 -12.88 -2.52
N ARG A 70 -17.99 -14.19 -2.44
CA ARG A 70 -16.64 -14.72 -2.22
C ARG A 70 -15.68 -14.34 -3.35
N HIS A 71 -16.15 -14.30 -4.60
CA HIS A 71 -15.30 -13.90 -5.73
C HIS A 71 -14.92 -12.43 -5.62
N ILE A 72 -15.86 -11.57 -5.20
CA ILE A 72 -15.58 -10.16 -4.94
C ILE A 72 -14.53 -10.02 -3.84
N ARG A 73 -14.65 -10.78 -2.76
CA ARG A 73 -13.63 -10.80 -1.69
C ARG A 73 -12.25 -11.11 -2.26
N TYR A 74 -12.09 -12.20 -3.03
CA TYR A 74 -10.80 -12.55 -3.65
C TYR A 74 -10.24 -11.45 -4.54
N VAL A 75 -11.10 -10.79 -5.34
CA VAL A 75 -10.69 -9.67 -6.19
C VAL A 75 -10.28 -8.46 -5.34
N VAL A 76 -10.98 -8.17 -4.24
CA VAL A 76 -10.59 -7.12 -3.30
C VAL A 76 -9.22 -7.39 -2.69
N PHE A 77 -8.96 -8.61 -2.20
CA PHE A 77 -7.63 -9.01 -1.72
C PHE A 77 -6.55 -8.86 -2.80
N SER A 78 -6.86 -9.25 -4.04
CA SER A 78 -5.92 -9.17 -5.16
C SER A 78 -5.55 -7.73 -5.50
N TYR A 79 -6.51 -6.81 -5.52
CA TYR A 79 -6.23 -5.39 -5.73
C TYR A 79 -5.52 -4.75 -4.55
N TYR A 80 -5.89 -5.13 -3.32
CA TYR A 80 -5.18 -4.69 -2.12
C TYR A 80 -3.68 -5.04 -2.19
N MET A 81 -3.34 -6.28 -2.58
CA MET A 81 -1.96 -6.72 -2.76
C MET A 81 -1.21 -5.94 -3.87
N GLN A 82 -1.92 -5.40 -4.85
CA GLN A 82 -1.35 -4.53 -5.90
C GLN A 82 -1.13 -3.08 -5.45
N GLY A 83 -1.48 -2.74 -4.21
CA GLY A 83 -1.26 -1.40 -3.65
C GLY A 83 -2.26 -0.35 -4.12
N VAL A 84 -3.49 -0.75 -4.46
CA VAL A 84 -4.57 0.22 -4.70
C VAL A 84 -4.88 1.02 -3.43
N ASN A 85 -5.27 2.28 -3.61
CA ASN A 85 -5.64 3.19 -2.52
C ASN A 85 -7.05 2.93 -1.99
N LYS A 86 -7.95 2.58 -2.91
CA LYS A 86 -9.38 2.56 -2.68
C LYS A 86 -10.03 1.56 -3.62
N ILE A 87 -10.94 0.77 -3.08
CA ILE A 87 -11.82 -0.11 -3.86
C ILE A 87 -13.25 0.26 -3.54
N THR A 88 -14.02 0.60 -4.57
CA THR A 88 -15.46 0.89 -4.45
C THR A 88 -16.24 -0.23 -5.12
N ILE A 89 -17.11 -0.88 -4.36
CA ILE A 89 -18.01 -1.92 -4.84
C ILE A 89 -19.37 -1.26 -5.04
N LEU A 90 -19.92 -1.38 -6.24
CA LEU A 90 -21.20 -0.83 -6.66
C LEU A 90 -22.19 -1.98 -6.85
N SER A 91 -23.46 -1.77 -6.51
CA SER A 91 -24.55 -2.68 -6.83
C SER A 91 -25.68 -1.90 -7.50
N LYS A 92 -26.28 -2.45 -8.55
CA LYS A 92 -27.45 -1.87 -9.21
C LYS A 92 -28.71 -2.07 -8.37
N ASP A 93 -28.85 -3.26 -7.80
CA ASP A 93 -30.05 -3.67 -7.04
C ASP A 93 -29.91 -3.47 -5.53
N GLY A 94 -28.74 -3.01 -5.08
CA GLY A 94 -28.36 -2.92 -3.67
C GLY A 94 -27.68 -4.18 -3.15
N PHE A 95 -27.11 -4.10 -1.95
CA PHE A 95 -26.49 -5.25 -1.29
C PHE A 95 -27.51 -5.94 -0.39
N SER A 96 -27.59 -7.27 -0.46
CA SER A 96 -28.29 -8.03 0.56
C SER A 96 -27.61 -7.89 1.93
N PRO A 97 -28.32 -8.13 3.05
CA PRO A 97 -27.75 -8.03 4.39
C PRO A 97 -26.49 -8.90 4.60
N ASP A 98 -26.48 -10.10 4.00
CA ASP A 98 -25.35 -11.02 4.12
C ASP A 98 -24.15 -10.58 3.30
N GLU A 99 -24.37 -10.08 2.09
CA GLU A 99 -23.28 -9.52 1.27
C GLU A 99 -22.65 -8.31 1.95
N ARG A 100 -23.49 -7.41 2.48
CA ARG A 100 -23.03 -6.23 3.20
C ARG A 100 -22.23 -6.61 4.44
N ARG A 101 -22.64 -7.66 5.16
CA ARG A 101 -21.90 -8.20 6.30
C ARG A 101 -20.54 -8.76 5.88
N GLU A 102 -20.50 -9.54 4.80
CA GLU A 102 -19.26 -10.11 4.26
C GLU A 102 -18.28 -9.04 3.77
N LEU A 103 -18.76 -8.01 3.08
CA LEU A 103 -17.90 -6.90 2.63
C LEU A 103 -17.39 -6.07 3.80
N ARG A 104 -18.18 -5.90 4.86
CA ARG A 104 -17.73 -5.20 6.08
C ARG A 104 -16.63 -5.96 6.84
N ARG A 105 -16.61 -7.30 6.78
CA ARG A 105 -15.58 -8.12 7.43
C ARG A 105 -14.18 -7.83 6.87
N LEU A 106 -14.07 -7.47 5.60
CA LEU A 106 -12.80 -7.13 4.94
C LEU A 106 -12.02 -6.03 5.67
N ARG A 107 -12.71 -5.11 6.37
CA ARG A 107 -12.07 -4.08 7.20
C ARG A 107 -11.16 -4.68 8.30
N GLY A 108 -11.57 -5.79 8.91
CA GLY A 108 -10.78 -6.46 9.95
C GLY A 108 -9.73 -7.42 9.39
N GLU A 109 -9.85 -7.81 8.13
CA GLU A 109 -8.95 -8.77 7.47
C GLU A 109 -7.80 -8.07 6.72
N LEU A 110 -7.96 -6.79 6.37
CA LEU A 110 -7.01 -6.02 5.57
C LEU A 110 -6.38 -4.89 6.40
N LEU A 111 -5.05 -4.93 6.54
CA LEU A 111 -4.32 -3.94 7.33
C LEU A 111 -4.50 -2.53 6.74
N GLY A 112 -4.88 -1.59 7.61
CA GLY A 112 -5.09 -0.19 7.22
C GLY A 112 -6.35 0.04 6.38
N ALA A 113 -7.21 -0.97 6.21
CA ALA A 113 -8.49 -0.80 5.52
C ALA A 113 -9.50 -0.10 6.42
N ASP A 114 -10.21 0.87 5.87
CA ASP A 114 -11.35 1.53 6.50
C ASP A 114 -12.51 1.68 5.49
N ILE A 115 -13.74 1.64 5.99
CA ILE A 115 -14.94 1.81 5.17
C ILE A 115 -15.32 3.29 5.18
N VAL A 116 -15.02 3.97 4.09
CA VAL A 116 -15.25 5.42 3.95
C VAL A 116 -16.62 5.77 3.38
N GLU A 117 -17.32 4.78 2.84
CA GLU A 117 -18.68 4.92 2.32
C GLU A 117 -19.41 3.58 2.42
N ASP A 118 -20.65 3.61 2.90
CA ASP A 118 -21.47 2.42 3.10
C ASP A 118 -22.96 2.76 2.96
N THR A 119 -23.44 2.76 1.72
CA THR A 119 -24.84 2.98 1.36
C THR A 119 -25.50 1.66 0.96
N ASN A 120 -26.77 1.70 0.55
CA ASN A 120 -27.47 0.49 0.11
C ASN A 120 -26.85 -0.14 -1.16
N ASN A 121 -26.24 0.69 -2.01
CA ASN A 121 -25.76 0.31 -3.34
C ASN A 121 -24.27 0.60 -3.56
N ARG A 122 -23.56 1.08 -2.54
CA ARG A 122 -22.13 1.37 -2.62
C ARG A 122 -21.41 1.09 -1.31
N ILE A 123 -20.28 0.37 -1.38
CA ILE A 123 -19.34 0.21 -0.27
C ILE A 123 -17.94 0.57 -0.76
N SER A 124 -17.29 1.52 -0.09
CA SER A 124 -15.94 1.96 -0.44
C SER A 124 -14.95 1.63 0.68
N LEU A 125 -13.95 0.81 0.38
CA LEU A 125 -12.81 0.51 1.23
C LEU A 125 -11.65 1.42 0.83
N LYS A 126 -11.05 2.13 1.79
CA LYS A 126 -9.83 2.92 1.60
C LYS A 126 -8.71 2.33 2.44
N PHE A 127 -7.53 2.25 1.88
CA PHE A 127 -6.35 1.68 2.52
C PHE A 127 -5.42 2.83 2.93
N ILE A 128 -5.38 3.11 4.23
CA ILE A 128 -4.52 4.14 4.80
C ILE A 128 -3.26 3.46 5.33
N THR A 129 -2.21 3.44 4.52
CA THR A 129 -0.89 2.99 4.95
C THR A 129 0.00 4.20 5.22
N SER A 130 -0.02 4.69 6.45
CA SER A 130 1.04 5.57 6.96
C SER A 130 2.19 4.72 7.51
N VAL A 131 2.77 3.87 6.68
CA VAL A 131 4.01 3.17 7.06
C VAL A 131 5.14 3.96 6.41
N SER A 132 6.00 4.56 7.23
CA SER A 132 7.22 5.18 6.70
C SER A 132 8.08 4.10 6.03
N GLU A 133 8.79 4.46 4.95
CA GLU A 133 9.69 3.51 4.26
C GLU A 133 10.72 2.92 5.22
N GLU A 134 11.23 3.71 6.19
CA GLU A 134 12.10 3.23 7.28
C GLU A 134 11.42 2.17 8.16
N ALA A 135 10.15 2.34 8.52
CA ALA A 135 9.43 1.35 9.33
C ALA A 135 9.21 0.02 8.60
N ILE A 136 9.13 0.03 7.26
CA ILE A 136 9.03 -1.21 6.46
C ILE A 136 10.36 -1.95 6.46
N HIS A 137 11.47 -1.26 6.19
CA HIS A 137 12.78 -1.91 6.14
C HIS A 137 13.11 -2.58 7.48
N ASP A 138 12.91 -1.88 8.59
CA ASP A 138 13.17 -2.42 9.92
C ASP A 138 12.27 -3.62 10.24
N ARG A 139 11.01 -3.59 9.79
CA ARG A 139 10.06 -4.69 10.00
C ARG A 139 10.43 -5.92 9.20
N ILE A 140 10.82 -5.76 7.92
CA ILE A 140 11.32 -6.86 7.09
C ILE A 140 12.60 -7.44 7.68
N ALA A 141 13.53 -6.59 8.12
CA ALA A 141 14.78 -7.04 8.75
C ALA A 141 14.52 -7.87 10.01
N ARG A 142 13.58 -7.44 10.87
CA ARG A 142 13.15 -8.21 12.05
C ARG A 142 12.52 -9.55 11.67
N MET A 143 11.63 -9.58 10.67
CA MET A 143 11.01 -10.82 10.19
C MET A 143 12.04 -11.79 9.62
N ALA A 144 13.00 -11.30 8.83
CA ALA A 144 14.08 -12.11 8.28
C ALA A 144 14.98 -12.68 9.39
N LYS A 145 15.33 -11.87 10.39
CA LYS A 145 16.10 -12.31 11.56
C LYS A 145 15.36 -13.39 12.33
N PHE A 146 14.07 -13.20 12.59
CA PHE A 146 13.25 -14.19 13.28
C PHE A 146 13.17 -15.52 12.52
N ALA A 147 12.93 -15.48 11.21
CA ALA A 147 12.89 -16.69 10.38
C ALA A 147 14.23 -17.44 10.39
N TYR A 148 15.36 -16.70 10.39
CA TYR A 148 16.69 -17.28 10.51
C TYR A 148 16.91 -17.95 11.87
N GLU A 149 16.56 -17.27 12.97
CA GLU A 149 16.68 -17.82 14.34
C GLU A 149 15.84 -19.09 14.51
N VAL A 150 14.58 -19.08 14.05
CA VAL A 150 13.71 -20.27 14.06
C VAL A 150 14.33 -21.41 13.27
N HIS A 151 14.94 -21.12 12.11
CA HIS A 151 15.58 -22.15 11.30
C HIS A 151 16.78 -22.78 12.03
N GLU A 152 17.66 -21.97 12.59
CA GLU A 152 18.82 -22.43 13.37
C GLU A 152 18.40 -23.22 14.61
N ASP A 153 17.44 -22.70 15.38
CA ASP A 153 16.90 -23.37 16.58
C ASP A 153 16.25 -24.71 16.21
N THR A 154 15.57 -24.78 15.05
CA THR A 154 14.99 -26.03 14.54
C THR A 154 16.08 -27.05 14.22
N LEU A 155 17.14 -26.64 13.50
CA LEU A 155 18.26 -27.54 13.19
C LEU A 155 18.96 -28.02 14.47
N GLN A 156 19.13 -27.15 15.46
CA GLN A 156 19.70 -27.51 16.76
C GLN A 156 18.83 -28.51 17.51
N SER A 157 17.53 -28.23 17.64
CA SER A 157 16.59 -29.10 18.35
C SER A 157 16.55 -30.51 17.75
N MET A 158 16.63 -30.63 16.43
CA MET A 158 16.71 -31.92 15.72
C MET A 158 18.02 -32.67 15.99
N ARG A 159 19.16 -31.96 15.95
CA ARG A 159 20.49 -32.56 16.20
C ARG A 159 20.61 -33.08 17.63
N GLU A 160 20.11 -32.32 18.59
CA GLU A 160 20.20 -32.64 20.02
C GLU A 160 19.03 -33.49 20.53
N ARG A 161 18.01 -33.72 19.70
CA ARG A 161 16.72 -34.33 20.09
C ARG A 161 16.07 -33.60 21.27
N ASN A 162 16.23 -32.28 21.31
CA ASN A 162 15.72 -31.42 22.37
C ASN A 162 14.25 -31.06 22.11
N LEU A 163 13.34 -31.86 22.65
CA LEU A 163 11.89 -31.68 22.50
C LEU A 163 11.36 -30.42 23.19
N ILE A 164 12.07 -29.92 24.21
CA ILE A 164 11.69 -28.68 24.91
C ILE A 164 11.88 -27.49 23.97
N LEU A 165 13.08 -27.38 23.36
CA LEU A 165 13.37 -26.34 22.37
C LEU A 165 12.42 -26.42 21.17
N ALA A 166 12.09 -27.63 20.71
CA ALA A 166 11.11 -27.81 19.63
C ALA A 166 9.71 -27.25 19.99
N GLY A 167 9.27 -27.42 21.23
CA GLY A 167 8.02 -26.83 21.73
C GLY A 167 8.07 -25.30 21.79
N GLU A 168 9.18 -24.73 22.31
CA GLU A 168 9.39 -23.28 22.37
C GLU A 168 9.38 -22.61 20.99
N ILE A 169 9.94 -23.28 19.96
CA ILE A 169 9.90 -22.80 18.57
C ILE A 169 8.46 -22.69 18.08
N VAL A 170 7.62 -23.71 18.32
CA VAL A 170 6.21 -23.70 17.88
C VAL A 170 5.44 -22.57 18.54
N GLU A 171 5.58 -22.41 19.86
CA GLU A 171 4.91 -21.34 20.60
C GLU A 171 5.33 -19.94 20.11
N ARG A 172 6.63 -19.71 19.88
CA ARG A 172 7.14 -18.45 19.34
C ARG A 172 6.58 -18.12 17.95
N ILE A 173 6.42 -19.13 17.09
CA ILE A 173 5.83 -18.95 15.75
C ILE A 173 4.35 -18.57 15.85
N GLU A 174 3.60 -19.23 16.72
CA GLU A 174 2.17 -18.96 16.93
C GLU A 174 1.92 -17.55 17.51
N GLU A 175 2.78 -17.08 18.43
CA GLU A 175 2.67 -15.73 19.00
C GLU A 175 2.84 -14.64 17.93
N ILE A 176 3.77 -14.81 16.98
CA ILE A 176 4.05 -13.81 15.94
C ILE A 176 3.02 -13.82 14.80
N MET A 177 2.38 -14.96 14.52
CA MET A 177 1.36 -15.08 13.47
C MET A 177 -0.01 -14.55 13.89
N ARG A 178 -0.18 -14.14 15.15
CA ARG A 178 -1.43 -13.63 15.72
C ARG A 178 -1.58 -12.12 15.57
#